data_AF-A0A9C8FVY1-F1
#
_entry.id   AF-A0A9C8FVY1-F1
#
_cell.length_a   1.000
_cell.length_b   1.000
_cell.length_c   1.000
_cell.angle_alpha   90.00
_cell.angle_beta   90.00
_cell.angle_gamma   90.00
#
_symmetry.space_group_name_H-M   'P 1'
#
loop_
_entity.id
_entity.type
_entity.pdbx_description
1 polymer ?
#
loop_
_entity_poly.entity_id
_entity_poly.type
_entity_poly.pdbx_seq_one_letter_code
_entity_poly.pdbx_strand_id
1 'polypeptide(L)'
;MRKQEIISFKADQRLVEALNKIPNRSEFIRAAVLRAMDNICPLCQGTGILTPSQQEHWHEFEHHSIVTCQECKETYISCDHESG
;
A
#
# COMPACT_ATOMS: atom_id res chain seq x y z
N MET A 1 24.79 12.61 3.02
CA MET A 1 23.51 13.16 2.50
C MET A 1 23.00 12.19 1.44
N ARG A 2 21.84 11.55 1.62
CA ARG A 2 21.25 10.70 0.56
C ARG A 2 20.77 11.59 -0.57
N LYS A 3 21.08 11.23 -1.82
CA LYS A 3 20.66 11.96 -3.01
C LYS A 3 19.13 11.88 -3.09
N GLN A 4 18.46 13.04 -3.15
CA GLN A 4 17.02 13.07 -3.37
C GLN A 4 16.75 12.91 -4.86
N GLU A 5 15.90 11.94 -5.23
CA GLU A 5 15.42 11.81 -6.59
C GLU A 5 14.29 12.81 -6.85
N ILE A 6 14.29 13.42 -8.03
CA ILE A 6 13.24 14.36 -8.46
C ILE A 6 12.24 13.57 -9.31
N ILE A 7 11.00 13.50 -8.83
CA ILE A 7 9.87 12.90 -9.54
C ILE A 7 8.96 14.04 -10.02
N SER A 8 8.73 14.11 -11.32
CA SER A 8 7.79 15.05 -11.94
C SER A 8 6.60 14.30 -12.49
N PHE A 9 5.38 14.74 -12.16
CA PHE A 9 4.15 14.18 -12.71
C PHE A 9 3.22 15.31 -13.16
N LYS A 10 2.34 14.99 -14.11
CA LYS A 10 1.29 15.92 -14.56
C LYS A 10 0.15 15.89 -13.55
N ALA A 11 -0.28 17.06 -13.10
CA ALA A 11 -1.42 17.24 -12.20
C ALA A 11 -2.54 17.96 -12.94
N ASP A 12 -3.79 17.55 -12.71
CA ASP A 12 -4.94 18.31 -13.18
C ASP A 12 -5.08 19.66 -12.43
N GLN A 13 -5.87 20.55 -12.99
CA GLN A 13 -6.07 21.89 -12.44
C GLN A 13 -6.61 21.86 -10.99
N ARG A 14 -7.50 20.91 -10.69
CA ARG A 14 -8.11 20.79 -9.36
C ARG A 14 -7.07 20.43 -8.30
N LEU A 15 -6.16 19.50 -8.62
CA LEU A 15 -5.06 19.12 -7.74
C LEU A 15 -4.07 20.27 -7.54
N VAL A 16 -3.74 21.00 -8.61
CA VAL A 16 -2.84 22.17 -8.53
C VAL A 16 -3.43 23.26 -7.62
N GLU A 17 -4.70 23.60 -7.78
CA GLU A 17 -5.39 24.60 -6.95
C GLU A 17 -5.47 24.19 -5.47
N ALA A 18 -5.69 22.90 -5.20
CA ALA A 18 -5.68 22.38 -3.84
C ALA A 18 -4.28 22.47 -3.21
N LEU A 19 -3.24 22.05 -3.94
CA LEU A 19 -1.85 22.08 -3.46
C LEU A 19 -1.36 23.52 -3.24
N ASN A 20 -1.78 24.49 -4.05
CA ASN A 20 -1.37 25.89 -3.90
C ASN A 20 -1.80 26.54 -2.58
N LYS A 21 -2.78 25.97 -1.88
CA LYS A 21 -3.23 26.44 -0.55
C LYS A 21 -2.37 25.89 0.59
N ILE A 22 -1.43 24.98 0.29
CA ILE A 22 -0.62 24.29 1.29
C ILE A 22 0.76 24.95 1.37
N PRO A 23 1.23 25.35 2.57
CA PRO A 23 2.49 26.08 2.72
C PRO A 23 3.72 25.24 2.30
N ASN A 24 3.75 23.94 2.60
CA ASN A 24 4.81 23.03 2.17
C ASN A 24 4.27 21.87 1.31
N ARG A 25 4.04 22.14 0.02
CA ARG A 25 3.52 21.19 -0.95
C ARG A 25 4.32 19.88 -1.00
N SER A 26 5.65 19.97 -1.05
CA SER A 26 6.50 18.79 -1.18
C SER A 26 6.44 17.88 0.03
N GLU A 27 6.41 18.44 1.24
CA GLU A 27 6.23 17.66 2.46
C GLU A 27 4.85 17.02 2.51
N PHE A 28 3.79 17.78 2.21
CA PHE A 28 2.44 17.24 2.17
C PHE A 28 2.30 16.09 1.17
N ILE A 29 2.78 16.26 -0.06
CA ILE A 29 2.73 15.22 -1.10
C ILE A 29 3.51 13.99 -0.66
N ARG A 30 4.73 14.15 -0.14
CA ARG A 30 5.53 13.01 0.36
C ARG A 30 4.78 12.23 1.44
N ALA A 31 4.26 12.94 2.45
CA ALA A 31 3.53 12.30 3.54
C ALA A 31 2.24 11.63 3.06
N ALA A 32 1.51 12.24 2.12
CA ALA A 32 0.30 11.67 1.55
C ALA A 32 0.57 10.40 0.74
N VAL A 33 1.61 10.41 -0.10
CA VAL A 33 2.00 9.25 -0.92
C VAL A 33 2.49 8.10 -0.04
N LEU A 34 3.34 8.36 0.96
CA LEU A 34 3.82 7.33 1.88
C LEU A 34 2.67 6.69 2.67
N ARG A 35 1.76 7.50 3.24
CA ARG A 35 0.57 6.97 3.92
C ARG A 35 -0.33 6.17 3.00
N ALA A 36 -0.46 6.57 1.74
CA ALA A 36 -1.23 5.79 0.78
C ALA A 36 -0.58 4.42 0.56
N MET A 37 0.75 4.36 0.43
CA MET A 37 1.50 3.12 0.23
C MET A 37 1.45 2.17 1.43
N ASP A 38 1.47 2.68 2.67
CA ASP A 38 1.37 1.84 3.87
C ASP A 38 0.08 1.01 3.93
N ASN A 39 -0.97 1.43 3.19
CA ASN A 39 -2.27 0.78 3.17
C ASN A 39 -2.52 -0.01 1.87
N ILE A 40 -1.53 -0.12 0.99
CA ILE A 40 -1.67 -0.86 -0.27
C ILE A 40 -1.41 -2.34 -0.03
N CYS A 41 -2.28 -3.20 -0.57
CA CYS A 41 -2.03 -4.64 -0.58
C CYS A 41 -0.69 -4.93 -1.30
N PRO A 42 0.30 -5.54 -0.62
CA PRO A 42 1.64 -5.70 -1.17
C PRO A 42 1.69 -6.67 -2.36
N LEU A 43 0.69 -7.53 -2.50
CA LEU A 43 0.61 -8.48 -3.60
C LEU A 43 0.03 -7.84 -4.88
N CYS A 44 -1.19 -7.30 -4.80
CA CYS A 44 -1.84 -6.70 -5.97
C CYS A 44 -1.41 -5.25 -6.23
N GLN A 45 -0.61 -4.64 -5.34
CA GLN A 45 -0.20 -3.23 -5.42
C GLN A 45 -1.40 -2.28 -5.51
N GLY A 46 -2.51 -2.65 -4.86
CA GLY A 46 -3.70 -1.82 -4.73
C GLY A 46 -4.65 -1.89 -5.93
N THR A 47 -4.39 -2.74 -6.92
CA THR A 47 -5.30 -2.95 -8.06
C THR A 47 -6.55 -3.74 -7.67
N GLY A 48 -6.47 -4.53 -6.59
CA GLY A 48 -7.50 -5.49 -6.20
C GLY A 48 -7.60 -6.71 -7.13
N ILE A 49 -6.71 -6.86 -8.10
CA ILE A 49 -6.71 -7.94 -9.09
C ILE A 49 -5.31 -8.53 -9.20
N LEU A 50 -5.20 -9.85 -9.14
CA LEU A 50 -3.95 -10.58 -9.35
C LEU A 50 -3.78 -10.94 -10.82
N THR A 51 -2.55 -10.89 -11.32
CA THR A 51 -2.21 -11.54 -12.59
C THR A 51 -2.28 -13.06 -12.44
N PRO A 52 -2.39 -13.84 -13.55
CA PRO A 52 -2.39 -15.29 -13.47
C PRO A 52 -1.20 -15.87 -12.67
N SER A 53 0.02 -15.36 -12.91
CA SER A 53 1.21 -15.80 -12.17
C SER A 53 1.16 -15.40 -10.69
N GLN A 54 0.64 -14.21 -10.35
CA GLN A 54 0.44 -13.84 -8.94
C GLN A 54 -0.59 -14.73 -8.25
N GLN A 55 -1.62 -15.18 -8.98
CA GLN A 55 -2.62 -16.10 -8.47
C GLN A 55 -2.04 -17.49 -8.22
N GLU A 56 -1.18 -18.00 -9.11
CA GLU A 56 -0.44 -19.25 -8.90
C GLU A 56 0.40 -19.19 -7.61
N HIS A 57 1.16 -18.11 -7.41
CA HIS A 57 1.93 -17.91 -6.18
C HIS A 57 1.04 -17.71 -4.93
N TRP A 58 -0.14 -17.12 -5.10
CA TRP A 58 -1.10 -17.00 -4.00
C TRP A 58 -1.62 -18.37 -3.54
N HIS A 59 -1.83 -19.31 -4.46
CA HIS A 59 -2.21 -20.68 -4.12
C HIS A 59 -1.12 -21.42 -3.34
N GLU A 60 0.16 -21.18 -3.65
CA GLU A 60 1.28 -21.72 -2.85
C GLU A 60 1.31 -21.13 -1.42
N PHE A 61 0.87 -19.87 -1.29
CA PHE A 61 0.77 -19.15 -0.03
C PHE A 61 -0.40 -19.62 0.87
N GLU A 62 -1.32 -20.46 0.37
CA GLU A 62 -2.51 -20.97 1.10
C GLU A 62 -2.20 -21.83 2.34
N HIS A 63 -0.94 -22.17 2.59
CA HIS A 63 -0.48 -22.66 3.90
C HIS A 63 -0.53 -21.60 5.01
N HIS A 64 -1.08 -20.42 4.70
CA HIS A 64 -1.43 -19.38 5.64
C HIS A 64 -2.94 -19.17 5.60
N SER A 65 -3.56 -19.20 6.78
CA SER A 65 -5.00 -18.99 6.92
C SER A 65 -5.34 -17.51 7.09
N ILE A 66 -6.44 -17.06 6.48
CA ILE A 66 -7.02 -15.75 6.76
C ILE A 66 -7.98 -15.91 7.93
N VAL A 67 -7.68 -15.26 9.04
CA VAL A 67 -8.41 -15.39 10.30
C VAL A 67 -8.86 -14.02 10.82
N THR A 68 -9.98 -14.01 11.55
CA THR A 68 -10.50 -12.80 12.20
C THR A 68 -10.12 -12.80 13.67
N CYS A 69 -9.42 -11.75 14.11
CA CYS A 69 -9.07 -11.58 15.52
C CYS A 69 -10.33 -11.43 16.37
N GLN A 70 -10.44 -12.19 17.47
CA GLN A 70 -11.62 -12.15 18.32
C GLN A 70 -11.73 -10.88 19.16
N GLU A 71 -10.60 -10.22 19.45
CA GLU A 71 -10.54 -9.01 20.28
C GLU A 71 -10.81 -7.72 19.50
N CYS A 72 -10.07 -7.49 18.40
CA CYS A 72 -10.21 -6.26 17.59
C CYS A 72 -11.12 -6.40 16.36
N LYS A 73 -11.55 -7.62 16.01
CA LYS A 73 -12.36 -7.94 14.81
C LYS A 73 -11.68 -7.66 13.47
N GLU A 74 -10.38 -7.36 13.47
CA GLU A 74 -9.60 -7.19 12.25
C GLU A 74 -9.20 -8.54 11.64
N THR A 75 -9.09 -8.57 10.32
CA THR A 75 -8.62 -9.73 9.56
C THR A 75 -7.10 -9.71 9.48
N TYR A 76 -6.46 -10.84 9.76
CA TYR A 76 -5.02 -11.02 9.62
C TYR A 76 -4.70 -12.38 8.99
N ILE A 77 -3.47 -12.53 8.53
CA ILE A 77 -2.94 -13.76 7.96
C ILE A 77 -2.17 -14.50 9.06
N SER A 78 -2.52 -15.75 9.35
CA SER A 78 -1.79 -16.62 10.29
C SER A 78 -0.93 -17.62 9.53
N CYS A 79 0.31 -17.83 9.97
CA CYS A 79 1.20 -18.85 9.43
C CYS A 79 1.05 -20.16 10.19
N ASP A 80 0.77 -21.25 9.48
CA ASP A 80 0.64 -22.57 10.10
C ASP A 80 2.00 -23.12 10.60
N HIS A 81 3.12 -22.53 10.15
CA HIS A 81 4.49 -22.88 10.56
C HIS A 81 5.02 -22.13 11.78
N GLU A 82 4.33 -21.11 12.28
CA GLU A 82 4.77 -20.34 13.47
C GLU A 82 4.38 -20.99 14.81
N SER A 83 3.78 -22.19 14.78
CA SER A 83 3.50 -23.00 15.98
C SER A 83 4.67 -23.94 16.32
N GLY A 84 5.85 -23.38 16.56
CA GLY A 84 7.07 -24.10 16.97
C GLY A 84 7.76 -23.43 18.16
#